data_AF-X1M8K6-F1
#
_entry.id   AF-X1M8K6-F1
#
_cell.length_a   1.000
_cell.length_b   1.000
_cell.length_c   1.000
_cell.angle_alpha   90.00
_cell.angle_beta   90.00
_cell.angle_gamma   90.00
#
_symmetry.space_group_name_H-M   'P 1'
#
loop_
_entity.id
_entity.type
_entity.pdbx_description
1 polymer ?
#
loop_
_entity_poly.entity_id
_entity_poly.type
_entity_poly.pdbx_seq_one_letter_code
_entity_poly.pdbx_strand_id
1 'polypeptide(L)'
;PRGNSLIVLKYKRKKSIYQMQITDYIFMPEKQIFIASIPKQRIKGLKLLNGVPRKKKRKRGRKKDILKLFYKIDHFIKKGDFTPTKPCYLRRFRDIRVLPENEIIYPQISKVEILMLKALSGFTGFFEYLIYCNDFAYFDDLQVELENQGTTFKNKFVHDIIILEFARIQIGIDNYTAYMNAVKFLQASFLRDVLHDLEYFPDVDVVSHVLRVIPLEMLKNYFFKLLDESYEFKIVKNRILVWDGQFIHSNSSDNFNKEKGSYNDPDAGFCRHNGKIYGVGYKASTIYAFCGNRYIPVYCELFPGNQDEYSVLRDTF
;
A
#
# COMPACT_ATOMS: atom_id res chain seq x y z
N PRO A 1 10.10 19.14 38.85
CA PRO A 1 10.41 18.29 37.68
C PRO A 1 10.17 16.80 37.99
N ARG A 2 9.01 16.26 37.62
CA ARG A 2 8.75 14.81 37.70
C ARG A 2 9.18 14.20 36.37
N GLY A 3 10.17 13.30 36.39
CA GLY A 3 10.64 12.60 35.19
C GLY A 3 9.51 11.86 34.50
N ASN A 4 9.46 11.94 33.17
CA ASN A 4 8.51 11.19 32.35
C ASN A 4 8.82 9.70 32.49
N SER A 5 7.96 8.97 33.20
CA SER A 5 8.07 7.51 33.38
C SER A 5 7.12 6.80 32.43
N LEU A 6 7.64 5.82 31.67
CA LEU A 6 6.90 5.06 30.68
C LEU A 6 6.42 3.74 31.30
N ILE A 7 5.11 3.48 31.25
CA ILE A 7 4.49 2.27 31.83
C ILE A 7 4.27 1.24 30.72
N VAL A 8 4.93 0.09 30.81
CA VAL A 8 4.83 -0.99 29.82
C VAL A 8 4.08 -2.19 30.42
N LEU A 9 2.93 -2.57 29.83
CA LEU A 9 2.16 -3.76 30.22
C LEU A 9 2.47 -4.93 29.27
N LYS A 10 3.17 -5.95 29.76
CA LYS A 10 3.47 -7.16 28.97
C LYS A 10 2.39 -8.22 29.16
N TYR A 11 1.69 -8.59 28.08
CA TYR A 11 0.76 -9.72 28.04
C TYR A 11 1.51 -11.02 27.71
N LYS A 12 0.97 -12.17 28.17
CA LYS A 12 1.64 -13.48 28.09
C LYS A 12 2.06 -13.81 26.65
N ARG A 13 3.31 -14.27 26.50
CA ARG A 13 4.06 -14.64 25.27
C ARG A 13 3.20 -14.90 24.02
N LYS A 14 2.89 -13.85 23.25
CA LYS A 14 3.02 -13.90 21.80
C LYS A 14 4.32 -13.14 21.46
N LYS A 15 5.03 -13.55 20.41
CA LYS A 15 6.20 -12.79 19.93
C LYS A 15 5.73 -11.36 19.63
N SER A 16 6.10 -10.46 20.55
CA SER A 16 6.31 -9.03 20.35
C SER A 16 5.42 -8.33 19.31
N ILE A 17 4.27 -7.80 19.75
CA ILE A 17 3.77 -6.56 19.13
C ILE A 17 4.38 -5.43 19.96
N TYR A 18 5.50 -4.88 19.48
CA TYR A 18 6.03 -3.63 20.00
C TYR A 18 5.24 -2.49 19.35
N GLN A 19 4.31 -1.91 20.10
CA GLN A 19 3.75 -0.63 19.71
C GLN A 19 4.74 0.44 20.16
N MET A 20 5.47 1.04 19.22
CA MET A 20 6.45 2.10 19.49
C MET A 20 5.86 3.43 19.05
N GLN A 21 6.02 4.48 19.87
CA GLN A 21 5.72 5.85 19.49
C GLN A 21 7.04 6.60 19.28
N ILE A 22 7.11 7.48 18.29
CA ILE A 22 8.32 8.24 17.91
C ILE A 22 8.91 9.02 19.11
N THR A 23 8.10 9.36 20.11
CA THR A 23 8.55 9.99 21.37
C THR A 23 9.47 9.11 22.22
N ASP A 24 9.51 7.80 21.98
CA ASP A 24 10.37 6.85 22.70
C ASP A 24 11.88 7.03 22.37
N TYR A 25 12.22 7.77 21.31
CA TYR A 25 13.59 8.01 20.83
C TYR A 25 14.27 9.27 21.42
N ILE A 26 13.50 10.28 21.81
CA ILE A 26 14.04 11.63 22.08
C ILE A 26 14.46 11.83 23.55
N PHE A 27 13.94 11.03 24.48
CA PHE A 27 14.37 11.02 25.88
C PHE A 27 14.37 9.58 26.36
N MET A 28 15.44 9.08 26.99
CA MET A 28 15.44 7.79 27.70
C MET A 28 14.48 7.89 28.89
N PRO A 29 13.23 7.40 28.80
CA PRO A 29 12.30 7.53 29.91
C PRO A 29 12.60 6.40 30.90
N GLU A 30 12.47 6.66 32.20
CA GLU A 30 12.50 5.57 33.18
C GLU A 30 11.33 4.61 32.91
N LYS A 31 11.65 3.35 32.56
CA LYS A 31 10.65 2.33 32.19
C LYS A 31 10.20 1.58 33.43
N GLN A 32 8.89 1.61 33.72
CA GLN A 32 8.26 0.75 34.72
C GLN A 32 7.51 -0.39 34.02
N ILE A 33 8.02 -1.62 34.17
CA ILE A 33 7.48 -2.81 33.51
C ILE A 33 6.54 -3.55 34.46
N PHE A 34 5.30 -3.80 34.03
CA PHE A 34 4.35 -4.64 34.76
C PHE A 34 3.95 -5.85 33.92
N ILE A 35 3.99 -7.04 34.51
CA ILE A 35 3.59 -8.28 33.85
C ILE A 35 2.09 -8.48 34.06
N ALA A 36 1.30 -8.37 32.99
CA ALA A 36 -0.15 -8.41 33.07
C ALA A 36 -0.70 -9.80 33.45
N SER A 37 0.11 -10.86 33.31
CA SER A 37 -0.25 -12.20 33.78
C SER A 37 -0.18 -12.37 35.30
N ILE A 38 0.47 -11.44 36.01
CA ILE A 38 0.53 -11.43 37.48
C ILE A 38 -0.55 -10.46 37.98
N PRO A 39 -1.63 -10.94 38.63
CA PRO A 39 -2.79 -10.11 39.00
C PRO A 39 -2.41 -8.86 39.83
N LYS A 40 -1.48 -9.01 40.79
CA LYS A 40 -1.01 -7.88 41.62
C LYS A 40 -0.28 -6.81 40.80
N GLN A 41 0.59 -7.20 39.87
CA GLN A 41 1.31 -6.26 39.00
C GLN A 41 0.39 -5.59 37.98
N ARG A 42 -0.57 -6.34 37.42
CA ARG A 42 -1.61 -5.81 36.54
C ARG A 42 -2.44 -4.71 37.21
N ILE A 43 -2.89 -4.96 38.44
CA ILE A 43 -3.67 -3.98 39.22
C ILE A 43 -2.83 -2.72 39.50
N LYS A 44 -1.54 -2.90 39.85
CA LYS A 44 -0.62 -1.80 40.11
C LYS A 44 -0.38 -0.94 38.87
N GLY A 45 -0.08 -1.56 37.72
CA GLY A 45 0.07 -0.85 36.44
C GLY A 45 -1.22 -0.15 35.97
N LEU A 46 -2.38 -0.79 36.11
CA LEU A 46 -3.68 -0.19 35.76
C LEU A 46 -4.05 1.01 36.64
N LYS A 47 -3.60 1.08 37.89
CA LYS A 47 -3.81 2.23 38.78
C LYS A 47 -2.91 3.42 38.42
N LEU A 48 -1.78 3.19 37.78
CA LEU A 48 -0.87 4.25 37.34
C LEU A 48 -1.31 4.88 36.00
N LEU A 49 -2.14 4.16 35.23
CA LEU A 49 -2.76 4.63 33.97
C LEU A 49 -4.00 5.53 34.17
N ASN A 50 -4.17 6.15 35.34
CA ASN A 50 -5.39 6.86 35.79
C ASN A 50 -5.70 8.18 35.03
N GLY A 51 -5.91 8.10 33.72
CA GLY A 51 -6.61 9.10 32.90
C GLY A 51 -7.85 8.55 32.18
N VAL A 52 -8.12 7.24 32.23
CA VAL A 52 -9.24 6.64 31.47
C VAL A 52 -10.48 6.46 32.35
N PRO A 53 -11.59 7.19 32.11
CA PRO A 53 -12.79 7.09 32.91
C PRO A 53 -13.43 5.71 32.74
N ARG A 54 -13.61 4.99 33.85
CA ARG A 54 -14.32 3.71 33.85
C ARG A 54 -15.82 3.96 33.71
N LYS A 55 -16.43 3.55 32.59
CA LYS A 55 -17.91 3.55 32.46
C LYS A 55 -18.53 2.65 33.54
N LYS A 56 -19.50 3.19 34.30
CA LYS A 56 -20.31 2.41 35.25
C LYS A 56 -21.01 1.25 34.53
N LYS A 57 -20.93 0.03 35.09
CA LYS A 57 -21.64 -1.15 34.55
C LYS A 57 -23.16 -0.88 34.56
N ARG A 58 -23.80 -0.93 33.39
CA ARG A 58 -25.27 -0.87 33.28
C ARG A 58 -25.88 -2.21 33.68
N LYS A 59 -26.95 -2.18 34.48
CA LYS A 59 -27.78 -3.36 34.81
C LYS A 59 -28.41 -3.92 33.53
N ARG A 60 -28.41 -5.25 33.38
CA ARG A 60 -29.03 -5.95 32.22
C ARG A 60 -30.54 -5.70 32.23
N GLY A 61 -31.04 -5.05 31.18
CA GLY A 61 -32.48 -4.89 30.94
C GLY A 61 -33.10 -6.16 30.32
N ARG A 62 -34.40 -6.36 30.58
CA ARG A 62 -35.25 -7.46 30.08
C ARG A 62 -35.18 -7.54 28.54
N LYS A 63 -35.13 -8.75 27.97
CA LYS A 63 -35.12 -9.00 26.52
C LYS A 63 -36.35 -8.32 25.90
N LYS A 64 -36.12 -7.36 24.99
CA LYS A 64 -37.19 -6.75 24.19
C LYS A 64 -37.52 -7.66 23.02
N ASP A 65 -38.80 -7.78 22.75
CA ASP A 65 -39.39 -8.56 21.66
C ASP A 65 -38.92 -8.03 20.30
N ILE A 66 -38.21 -8.87 19.55
CA ILE A 66 -37.50 -8.48 18.32
C ILE A 66 -38.46 -8.22 17.15
N LEU A 67 -39.68 -8.76 17.22
CA LEU A 67 -40.68 -8.64 16.15
C LEU A 67 -41.34 -7.25 16.04
N LYS A 68 -41.16 -6.36 17.03
CA LYS A 68 -41.70 -4.98 16.98
C LYS A 68 -40.74 -3.93 16.40
N LEU A 69 -39.56 -4.32 15.91
CA LEU A 69 -38.52 -3.39 15.42
C LEU A 69 -38.62 -3.05 13.92
N PHE A 70 -39.53 -3.67 13.16
CA PHE A 70 -39.56 -3.58 11.68
C PHE A 70 -40.69 -2.72 11.13
N TYR A 71 -40.83 -1.45 11.53
CA TYR A 71 -41.91 -0.64 10.94
C TYR A 71 -41.61 0.76 10.38
N LYS A 72 -40.42 1.35 10.45
CA LYS A 72 -40.18 2.62 9.71
C LYS A 72 -38.74 2.75 9.21
N ILE A 73 -38.59 3.03 7.91
CA ILE A 73 -37.31 3.42 7.25
C ILE A 73 -36.65 4.61 7.98
N ASP A 74 -37.45 5.49 8.59
CA ASP A 74 -36.98 6.58 9.46
C ASP A 74 -36.10 6.12 10.64
N HIS A 75 -36.24 4.88 11.10
CA HIS A 75 -35.41 4.31 12.15
C HIS A 75 -33.97 4.05 11.68
N PHE A 76 -33.76 3.78 10.39
CA PHE A 76 -32.44 3.64 9.80
C PHE A 76 -31.78 5.00 9.58
N ILE A 77 -32.56 6.01 9.16
CA ILE A 77 -32.08 7.39 8.98
C ILE A 77 -31.61 7.97 10.33
N LYS A 78 -32.40 7.81 11.41
CA LYS A 78 -32.00 8.26 12.76
C LYS A 78 -30.85 7.46 13.39
N LYS A 79 -30.54 6.25 12.91
CA LYS A 79 -29.36 5.49 13.38
C LYS A 79 -28.06 5.98 12.76
N GLY A 80 -28.11 6.65 11.61
CA GLY A 80 -26.97 7.37 11.04
C GLY A 80 -26.46 8.46 11.98
N ASP A 81 -27.38 9.13 12.69
CA ASP A 81 -27.08 10.30 13.53
C ASP A 81 -26.62 9.98 14.97
N PHE A 82 -26.62 8.73 15.39
CA PHE A 82 -26.26 8.33 16.77
C PHE A 82 -25.06 7.36 16.87
N THR A 83 -24.24 7.25 15.82
CA THR A 83 -22.93 6.60 15.98
C THR A 83 -21.97 7.57 16.68
N PRO A 84 -21.35 7.16 17.80
CA PRO A 84 -20.59 8.05 18.67
C PRO A 84 -19.46 8.69 17.89
N THR A 85 -19.42 10.02 17.91
CA THR A 85 -18.31 10.86 17.46
C THR A 85 -16.98 10.19 17.79
N LYS A 86 -16.28 9.76 16.73
CA LYS A 86 -14.85 9.41 16.74
C LYS A 86 -14.10 10.56 17.45
N PRO A 87 -13.06 10.27 18.24
CA PRO A 87 -12.52 11.27 19.13
C PRO A 87 -12.05 12.50 18.34
N CYS A 88 -12.60 13.66 18.71
CA CYS A 88 -12.52 14.92 17.97
C CYS A 88 -11.09 15.48 17.81
N TYR A 89 -10.04 14.81 18.31
CA TYR A 89 -8.65 15.24 18.13
C TYR A 89 -8.09 14.91 16.72
N LEU A 90 -8.78 14.11 15.91
CA LEU A 90 -8.37 13.82 14.52
C LEU A 90 -9.03 14.73 13.47
N ARG A 91 -9.99 15.59 13.86
CA ARG A 91 -10.70 16.54 12.97
C ARG A 91 -9.99 17.89 12.87
N ARG A 92 -8.71 17.91 12.49
CA ARG A 92 -7.96 19.16 12.29
C ARG A 92 -7.37 19.32 10.91
N PHE A 93 -8.01 18.85 9.84
CA PHE A 93 -7.43 19.05 8.51
C PHE A 93 -8.42 19.67 7.56
N ARG A 94 -8.01 20.84 7.05
CA ARG A 94 -8.56 21.47 5.85
C ARG A 94 -8.69 20.42 4.75
N ASP A 95 -9.79 20.53 4.02
CA ASP A 95 -10.13 19.69 2.89
C ASP A 95 -8.92 19.51 1.97
N ILE A 96 -8.79 18.30 1.41
CA ILE A 96 -7.86 18.03 0.30
C ILE A 96 -8.14 19.10 -0.75
N ARG A 97 -7.10 19.67 -1.38
CA ARG A 97 -7.31 20.50 -2.56
C ARG A 97 -7.90 19.59 -3.62
N VAL A 98 -9.22 19.54 -3.71
CA VAL A 98 -9.91 18.92 -4.82
C VAL A 98 -9.63 19.84 -5.99
N LEU A 99 -8.95 19.33 -7.01
CA LEU A 99 -8.85 20.02 -8.30
C LEU A 99 -10.27 20.42 -8.70
N PRO A 100 -10.56 21.72 -8.83
CA PRO A 100 -11.89 22.15 -9.18
C PRO A 100 -12.21 21.59 -10.58
N GLU A 101 -13.47 21.23 -10.79
CA GLU A 101 -13.92 20.42 -11.95
C GLU A 101 -13.62 21.07 -13.31
N ASN A 102 -13.36 22.39 -13.31
CA ASN A 102 -12.94 23.19 -14.45
C ASN A 102 -11.44 23.09 -14.78
N GLU A 103 -10.60 22.68 -13.84
CA GLU A 103 -9.16 22.40 -14.07
C GLU A 103 -8.95 20.99 -14.65
N ILE A 104 -9.95 20.11 -14.56
CA ILE A 104 -9.93 18.79 -15.19
C ILE A 104 -10.70 18.85 -16.51
N ILE A 105 -10.01 19.23 -17.57
CA ILE A 105 -10.58 19.25 -18.92
C ILE A 105 -10.47 17.84 -19.49
N TYR A 106 -11.62 17.17 -19.65
CA TYR A 106 -11.72 15.91 -20.38
C TYR A 106 -12.12 16.20 -21.82
N PRO A 107 -11.17 16.32 -22.78
CA PRO A 107 -11.50 16.68 -24.15
C PRO A 107 -12.40 15.64 -24.85
N GLN A 108 -12.48 14.41 -24.30
CA GLN A 108 -13.14 13.26 -24.93
C GLN A 108 -14.48 12.88 -24.29
N ILE A 109 -14.89 13.47 -23.16
CA ILE A 109 -16.08 13.01 -22.41
C ILE A 109 -17.11 14.12 -22.27
N SER A 110 -18.33 13.85 -22.73
CA SER A 110 -19.45 14.79 -22.60
C SER A 110 -19.88 14.98 -21.15
N LYS A 111 -20.48 16.14 -20.84
CA LYS A 111 -21.04 16.40 -19.50
C LYS A 111 -22.09 15.37 -19.06
N VAL A 112 -22.79 14.76 -20.03
CA VAL A 112 -23.79 13.71 -19.79
C VAL A 112 -23.12 12.42 -19.36
N GLU A 113 -22.06 12.01 -20.05
CA GLU A 113 -21.27 10.83 -19.66
C GLU A 113 -20.63 11.00 -18.29
N ILE A 114 -20.11 12.18 -17.96
CA ILE A 114 -19.59 12.48 -16.61
C ILE A 114 -20.67 12.24 -15.54
N LEU A 115 -21.90 12.69 -15.78
CA LEU A 115 -23.02 12.47 -14.85
C LEU A 115 -23.40 10.99 -14.74
N MET A 116 -23.41 10.25 -15.85
CA MET A 116 -23.68 8.81 -15.86
C MET A 116 -22.60 8.03 -15.11
N LEU A 117 -21.33 8.36 -15.33
CA LEU A 117 -20.19 7.75 -14.66
C LEU A 117 -20.18 8.04 -13.15
N LYS A 118 -20.53 9.27 -12.75
CA LYS A 118 -20.72 9.62 -11.32
C LYS A 118 -21.85 8.85 -10.65
N ALA A 119 -22.86 8.41 -11.41
CA ALA A 119 -23.96 7.60 -10.88
C ALA A 119 -23.56 6.13 -10.64
N LEU A 120 -22.46 5.67 -11.24
CA LEU A 120 -21.91 4.33 -11.02
C LEU A 120 -21.06 4.34 -9.75
N SER A 121 -21.60 3.80 -8.65
CA SER A 121 -20.93 3.79 -7.33
C SER A 121 -19.59 3.04 -7.27
N GLY A 122 -19.20 2.34 -8.34
CA GLY A 122 -17.93 1.63 -8.47
C GLY A 122 -17.01 2.17 -9.56
N PHE A 123 -17.41 3.21 -10.30
CA PHE A 123 -16.56 3.79 -11.33
C PHE A 123 -15.49 4.69 -10.68
N THR A 124 -14.22 4.36 -10.91
CA THR A 124 -13.07 5.06 -10.32
C THR A 124 -12.26 5.87 -11.33
N GLY A 125 -12.71 5.95 -12.59
CA GLY A 125 -12.00 6.61 -13.69
C GLY A 125 -11.67 5.65 -14.83
N PHE A 126 -11.12 6.22 -15.90
CA PHE A 126 -10.58 5.47 -17.05
C PHE A 126 -9.11 5.13 -16.80
N PHE A 127 -8.62 4.06 -17.43
CA PHE A 127 -7.23 3.60 -17.24
C PHE A 127 -6.24 4.64 -17.77
N GLU A 128 -6.57 5.23 -18.90
CA GLU A 128 -5.82 6.27 -19.62
C GLU A 128 -5.53 7.48 -18.72
N TYR A 129 -6.37 7.73 -17.71
CA TYR A 129 -6.15 8.81 -16.75
C TYR A 129 -4.96 8.54 -15.82
N LEU A 130 -4.58 7.29 -15.61
CA LEU A 130 -3.32 6.97 -14.94
C LEU A 130 -2.13 7.45 -15.77
N ILE A 131 -2.26 7.50 -17.09
CA ILE A 131 -1.18 7.92 -17.99
C ILE A 131 -1.20 9.44 -18.12
N TYR A 132 -2.34 10.03 -18.48
CA TYR A 132 -2.45 11.48 -18.70
C TYR A 132 -2.22 12.34 -17.46
N CYS A 133 -2.46 11.81 -16.26
CA CYS A 133 -2.24 12.55 -15.02
C CYS A 133 -0.81 12.43 -14.47
N ASN A 134 0.08 11.67 -15.12
CA ASN A 134 1.44 11.44 -14.65
C ASN A 134 2.46 11.68 -15.78
N ASP A 135 3.70 11.95 -15.42
CA ASP A 135 4.78 12.19 -16.40
C ASP A 135 5.37 10.86 -16.92
N PHE A 136 4.71 10.27 -17.92
CA PHE A 136 5.21 9.07 -18.58
C PHE A 136 6.36 9.34 -19.56
N ALA A 137 6.63 10.59 -19.93
CA ALA A 137 7.81 10.95 -20.72
C ALA A 137 9.11 10.61 -19.97
N TYR A 138 9.04 10.49 -18.63
CA TYR A 138 10.11 9.92 -17.82
C TYR A 138 10.67 8.60 -18.37
N PHE A 139 9.82 7.71 -18.87
CA PHE A 139 10.26 6.41 -19.39
C PHE A 139 10.89 6.50 -20.77
N ASP A 140 10.53 7.51 -21.55
CA ASP A 140 11.16 7.81 -22.84
C ASP A 140 12.57 8.38 -22.63
N ASP A 141 12.71 9.35 -21.72
CA ASP A 141 14.01 9.92 -21.33
C ASP A 141 14.92 8.85 -20.72
N LEU A 142 14.38 7.99 -19.86
CA LEU A 142 15.10 6.86 -19.26
C LEU A 142 15.61 5.89 -20.32
N GLN A 143 14.79 5.59 -21.33
CA GLN A 143 15.21 4.73 -22.43
C GLN A 143 16.41 5.33 -23.17
N VAL A 144 16.34 6.61 -23.54
CA VAL A 144 17.43 7.32 -24.23
C VAL A 144 18.70 7.29 -23.38
N GLU A 145 18.59 7.56 -22.09
CA GLU A 145 19.74 7.53 -21.16
C GLU A 145 20.41 6.15 -21.14
N LEU A 146 19.63 5.07 -20.99
CA LEU A 146 20.14 3.71 -20.89
C LEU A 146 20.69 3.19 -22.22
N GLU A 147 20.08 3.57 -23.35
CA GLU A 147 20.58 3.24 -24.69
C GLU A 147 21.92 3.93 -24.98
N ASN A 148 22.10 5.18 -24.55
CA ASN A 148 23.39 5.88 -24.62
C ASN A 148 24.47 5.20 -23.77
N GLN A 149 24.09 4.48 -22.71
CA GLN A 149 25.00 3.66 -21.88
C GLN A 149 25.23 2.25 -22.46
N GLY A 150 24.66 1.93 -23.62
CA GLY A 150 24.84 0.66 -24.32
C GLY A 150 23.82 -0.43 -23.94
N THR A 151 22.77 -0.09 -23.19
CA THR A 151 21.65 -1.01 -22.91
C THR A 151 20.75 -1.12 -24.14
N THR A 152 20.25 -2.32 -24.45
CA THR A 152 19.32 -2.50 -25.57
C THR A 152 17.94 -2.94 -25.09
N PHE A 153 16.91 -2.27 -25.61
CA PHE A 153 15.51 -2.64 -25.40
C PHE A 153 14.90 -3.39 -26.58
N LYS A 154 15.73 -3.97 -27.45
CA LYS A 154 15.30 -4.73 -28.64
C LYS A 154 14.37 -3.92 -29.57
N ASN A 155 14.64 -2.62 -29.72
CA ASN A 155 13.84 -1.67 -30.50
C ASN A 155 12.39 -1.58 -29.99
N LYS A 156 12.20 -1.52 -28.68
CA LYS A 156 10.89 -1.37 -28.04
C LYS A 156 10.89 -0.22 -27.07
N PHE A 157 9.73 0.44 -27.00
CA PHE A 157 9.52 1.57 -26.11
C PHE A 157 9.34 1.10 -24.68
N VAL A 158 10.21 1.54 -23.77
CA VAL A 158 10.09 1.25 -22.33
C VAL A 158 8.76 1.77 -21.80
N HIS A 159 8.36 2.96 -22.26
CA HIS A 159 7.04 3.55 -22.04
C HIS A 159 5.91 2.52 -22.24
N ASP A 160 5.83 1.94 -23.44
CA ASP A 160 4.76 1.00 -23.81
C ASP A 160 4.79 -0.25 -22.93
N ILE A 161 5.98 -0.77 -22.61
CA ILE A 161 6.12 -1.94 -21.73
C ILE A 161 5.55 -1.65 -20.32
N ILE A 162 5.85 -0.47 -19.76
CA ILE A 162 5.35 -0.09 -18.42
C ILE A 162 3.83 0.08 -18.43
N ILE A 163 3.26 0.69 -19.47
CA ILE A 163 1.81 0.85 -19.60
C ILE A 163 1.11 -0.50 -19.70
N LEU A 164 1.66 -1.43 -20.49
CA LEU A 164 1.12 -2.78 -20.62
C LEU A 164 1.15 -3.54 -19.28
N GLU A 165 2.21 -3.37 -18.49
CA GLU A 165 2.27 -3.95 -17.14
C GLU A 165 1.25 -3.31 -16.19
N PHE A 166 1.04 -2.00 -16.26
CA PHE A 166 0.01 -1.33 -15.46
C PHE A 166 -1.39 -1.79 -15.85
N ALA A 167 -1.67 -1.95 -17.14
CA ALA A 167 -2.95 -2.47 -17.63
C ALA A 167 -3.17 -3.92 -17.16
N ARG A 168 -2.13 -4.76 -17.21
CA ARG A 168 -2.17 -6.13 -16.70
C ARG A 168 -2.55 -6.17 -15.21
N ILE A 169 -1.88 -5.34 -14.40
CA ILE A 169 -2.14 -5.24 -12.96
C ILE A 169 -3.56 -4.72 -12.70
N GLN A 170 -4.00 -3.70 -13.43
CA GLN A 170 -5.32 -3.10 -13.29
C GLN A 170 -6.45 -4.09 -13.58
N ILE A 171 -6.28 -4.96 -14.59
CA ILE A 171 -7.25 -6.02 -14.92
C ILE A 171 -7.19 -7.18 -13.90
N GLY A 172 -6.10 -7.26 -13.12
CA GLY A 172 -5.90 -8.29 -12.10
C GLY A 172 -5.43 -9.63 -12.69
N ILE A 173 -4.63 -9.60 -13.76
CA ILE A 173 -4.05 -10.81 -14.36
C ILE A 173 -2.62 -11.01 -13.88
N ASP A 174 -2.37 -12.10 -13.17
CA ASP A 174 -1.08 -12.32 -12.49
C ASP A 174 0.09 -12.61 -13.44
N ASN A 175 -0.17 -13.15 -14.63
CA ASN A 175 0.88 -13.52 -15.58
C ASN A 175 0.71 -12.86 -16.96
N TYR A 176 1.83 -12.47 -17.57
CA TYR A 176 1.83 -11.74 -18.84
C TYR A 176 1.27 -12.56 -20.01
N THR A 177 1.47 -13.88 -20.03
CA THR A 177 0.94 -14.76 -21.08
C THR A 177 -0.59 -14.75 -21.11
N ALA A 178 -1.24 -14.85 -19.96
CA ALA A 178 -2.68 -14.77 -19.83
C ALA A 178 -3.19 -13.37 -20.19
N TYR A 179 -2.44 -12.33 -19.84
CA TYR A 179 -2.78 -10.95 -20.20
C TYR A 179 -2.74 -10.74 -21.71
N MET A 180 -1.69 -11.20 -22.39
CA MET A 180 -1.59 -11.17 -23.85
C MET A 180 -2.78 -11.86 -24.52
N ASN A 181 -3.19 -13.03 -24.02
CA ASN A 181 -4.34 -13.75 -24.56
C ASN A 181 -5.66 -13.00 -24.31
N ALA A 182 -5.82 -12.39 -23.14
CA ALA A 182 -7.01 -11.60 -22.80
C ALA A 182 -7.12 -10.34 -23.66
N VAL A 183 -6.02 -9.60 -23.85
CA VAL A 183 -6.00 -8.39 -24.69
C VAL A 183 -6.33 -8.70 -26.14
N LYS A 184 -5.80 -9.80 -26.69
CA LYS A 184 -6.13 -10.28 -28.04
C LYS A 184 -7.62 -10.56 -28.20
N PHE A 185 -8.28 -11.10 -27.17
CA PHE A 185 -9.71 -11.38 -27.18
C PHE A 185 -10.58 -10.14 -26.98
N LEU A 186 -10.20 -9.24 -26.07
CA LEU A 186 -10.98 -8.09 -25.66
C LEU A 186 -10.87 -6.88 -26.60
N GLN A 187 -9.93 -6.90 -27.56
CA GLN A 187 -9.63 -5.77 -28.45
C GLN A 187 -9.43 -4.48 -27.64
N ALA A 188 -8.41 -4.43 -26.78
CA ALA A 188 -8.15 -3.38 -25.80
C ALA A 188 -8.03 -1.96 -26.39
N SER A 189 -9.16 -1.35 -26.74
CA SER A 189 -9.24 -0.02 -27.35
C SER A 189 -8.71 1.07 -26.43
N PHE A 190 -8.80 0.87 -25.12
CA PHE A 190 -8.29 1.78 -24.08
C PHE A 190 -6.77 1.93 -24.08
N LEU A 191 -6.02 1.08 -24.80
CA LEU A 191 -4.57 1.20 -24.96
C LEU A 191 -4.19 2.06 -26.17
N ARG A 192 -5.12 2.32 -27.10
CA ARG A 192 -4.79 2.94 -28.39
C ARG A 192 -4.32 4.38 -28.30
N ASP A 193 -4.76 5.10 -27.28
CA ASP A 193 -4.44 6.52 -27.15
C ASP A 193 -3.23 6.76 -26.22
N VAL A 194 -2.68 5.70 -25.62
CA VAL A 194 -1.62 5.80 -24.61
C VAL A 194 -0.34 5.05 -24.98
N LEU A 195 -0.33 4.25 -26.06
CA LEU A 195 0.86 3.54 -26.53
C LEU A 195 1.49 4.27 -27.73
N HIS A 196 2.81 4.20 -27.86
CA HIS A 196 3.53 4.70 -29.04
C HIS A 196 3.35 3.77 -30.25
N ASP A 197 3.47 2.46 -30.07
CA ASP A 197 3.29 1.47 -31.14
C ASP A 197 1.96 0.72 -30.99
N LEU A 198 0.99 1.05 -31.85
CA LEU A 198 -0.34 0.46 -31.84
C LEU A 198 -0.43 -0.88 -32.58
N GLU A 199 0.55 -1.18 -33.42
CA GLU A 199 0.52 -2.36 -34.29
C GLU A 199 1.21 -3.56 -33.64
N TYR A 200 2.06 -3.32 -32.65
CA TYR A 200 2.87 -4.35 -32.03
C TYR A 200 2.55 -4.57 -30.55
N PHE A 201 2.28 -5.83 -30.20
CA PHE A 201 2.16 -6.28 -28.81
C PHE A 201 3.37 -7.14 -28.43
N PRO A 202 4.16 -6.77 -27.41
CA PRO A 202 5.41 -7.44 -27.08
C PRO A 202 5.18 -8.83 -26.48
N ASP A 203 6.01 -9.78 -26.90
CA ASP A 203 6.04 -11.14 -26.34
C ASP A 203 6.65 -11.17 -24.94
N VAL A 204 6.40 -12.27 -24.20
CA VAL A 204 6.89 -12.48 -22.83
C VAL A 204 8.41 -12.27 -22.72
N ASP A 205 9.17 -12.78 -23.68
CA ASP A 205 10.65 -12.68 -23.67
C ASP A 205 11.16 -11.26 -23.88
N VAL A 206 10.37 -10.42 -24.55
CA VAL A 206 10.68 -9.00 -24.74
C VAL A 206 10.40 -8.24 -23.45
N VAL A 207 9.21 -8.40 -22.88
CA VAL A 207 8.82 -7.76 -21.62
C VAL A 207 9.78 -8.15 -20.50
N SER A 208 10.07 -9.44 -20.35
CA SER A 208 11.00 -9.96 -19.35
C SER A 208 12.39 -9.37 -19.50
N HIS A 209 12.89 -9.24 -20.74
CA HIS A 209 14.18 -8.61 -21.02
C HIS A 209 14.18 -7.14 -20.63
N VAL A 210 13.18 -6.37 -21.07
CA VAL A 210 13.08 -4.92 -20.80
C VAL A 210 13.02 -4.66 -19.30
N LEU A 211 12.13 -5.33 -18.57
CA LEU A 211 11.99 -5.15 -17.12
C LEU A 211 13.25 -5.54 -16.35
N ARG A 212 14.03 -6.52 -16.83
CA ARG A 212 15.27 -6.96 -16.19
C ARG A 212 16.42 -5.98 -16.39
N VAL A 213 16.48 -5.28 -17.52
CA VAL A 213 17.59 -4.35 -17.81
C VAL A 213 17.38 -2.95 -17.23
N ILE A 214 16.15 -2.61 -16.80
CA ILE A 214 15.88 -1.35 -16.11
C ILE A 214 16.46 -1.42 -14.69
N PRO A 215 17.36 -0.50 -14.30
CA PRO A 215 17.88 -0.45 -12.93
C PRO A 215 16.77 -0.13 -11.91
N LEU A 216 16.79 -0.82 -10.77
CA LEU A 216 15.80 -0.62 -9.70
C LEU A 216 15.79 0.82 -9.18
N GLU A 217 16.95 1.44 -9.11
CA GLU A 217 17.14 2.82 -8.67
C GLU A 217 16.33 3.80 -9.53
N MET A 218 16.22 3.55 -10.84
CA MET A 218 15.46 4.40 -11.75
C MET A 218 13.95 4.26 -11.51
N LEU A 219 13.46 3.07 -11.16
CA LEU A 219 12.06 2.88 -10.75
C LEU A 219 11.79 3.52 -9.38
N LYS A 220 12.73 3.41 -8.44
CA LYS A 220 12.65 4.09 -7.13
C LYS A 220 12.62 5.62 -7.31
N ASN A 221 13.42 6.17 -8.22
CA ASN A 221 13.42 7.60 -8.53
C ASN A 221 12.06 8.08 -9.05
N TYR A 222 11.44 7.34 -9.97
CA TYR A 222 10.09 7.66 -10.43
C TYR A 222 9.07 7.62 -9.29
N PHE A 223 9.13 6.59 -8.45
CA PHE A 223 8.29 6.50 -7.25
C PHE A 223 8.45 7.71 -6.33
N PHE A 224 9.68 8.16 -6.07
CA PHE A 224 9.93 9.32 -5.21
C PHE A 224 9.46 10.63 -5.85
N LYS A 225 9.58 10.81 -7.17
CA LYS A 225 8.98 11.96 -7.87
C LYS A 225 7.46 12.01 -7.67
N LEU A 226 6.76 10.89 -7.90
CA LEU A 226 5.31 10.80 -7.67
C LEU A 226 4.94 11.08 -6.21
N LEU A 227 5.77 10.63 -5.27
CA LEU A 227 5.56 10.86 -3.85
C LEU A 227 5.76 12.34 -3.47
N ASP A 228 6.78 13.00 -4.01
CA ASP A 228 7.04 14.42 -3.81
C ASP A 228 5.88 15.27 -4.33
N GLU A 229 5.42 15.02 -5.56
CA GLU A 229 4.21 15.65 -6.12
C GLU A 229 3.00 15.42 -5.21
N SER A 230 2.83 14.19 -4.73
CA SER A 230 1.74 13.85 -3.81
C SER A 230 1.81 14.61 -2.47
N TYR A 231 3.00 14.95 -1.98
CA TYR A 231 3.16 15.84 -0.82
C TYR A 231 2.83 17.30 -1.17
N GLU A 232 3.27 17.79 -2.32
CA GLU A 232 2.98 19.15 -2.80
C GLU A 232 1.47 19.40 -2.92
N PHE A 233 0.75 18.43 -3.51
CA PHE A 233 -0.71 18.45 -3.59
C PHE A 233 -1.40 18.16 -2.26
N LYS A 234 -0.64 17.86 -1.19
CA LYS A 234 -1.15 17.50 0.15
C LYS A 234 -2.09 16.29 0.13
N ILE A 235 -1.90 15.41 -0.86
CA ILE A 235 -2.59 14.13 -1.01
C ILE A 235 -2.09 13.18 0.08
N VAL A 236 -0.77 13.16 0.30
CA VAL A 236 -0.08 12.36 1.33
C VAL A 236 0.19 13.19 2.58
N LYS A 237 -0.03 12.58 3.75
CA LYS A 237 0.26 13.19 5.07
C LYS A 237 0.80 12.12 6.03
N ASN A 238 2.07 12.25 6.43
CA ASN A 238 2.80 11.27 7.25
C ASN A 238 2.47 11.35 8.74
N ARG A 239 1.19 11.24 9.10
CA ARG A 239 0.76 11.33 10.52
C ARG A 239 0.66 10.00 11.21
N ILE A 240 0.25 8.99 10.46
CA ILE A 240 0.15 7.61 10.91
C ILE A 240 0.83 6.79 9.82
N LEU A 241 1.95 6.20 10.17
CA LEU A 241 2.67 5.27 9.31
C LEU A 241 2.25 3.85 9.70
N VAL A 242 1.90 3.06 8.71
CA VAL A 242 1.59 1.64 8.85
C VAL A 242 2.64 0.88 8.08
N TRP A 243 3.33 0.00 8.78
CA TRP A 243 4.29 -0.91 8.18
C TRP A 243 3.59 -2.24 7.86
N ASP A 244 3.79 -2.73 6.65
CA ASP A 244 3.34 -4.04 6.20
C ASP A 244 4.48 -4.77 5.47
N GLY A 245 4.67 -6.04 5.82
CA GLY A 245 5.67 -6.91 5.24
C GLY A 245 4.99 -7.97 4.39
N GLN A 246 5.28 -7.99 3.10
CA GLN A 246 4.67 -8.90 2.13
C GLN A 246 5.74 -9.83 1.55
N PHE A 247 5.39 -11.09 1.31
CA PHE A 247 6.26 -12.02 0.60
C PHE A 247 5.84 -12.07 -0.86
N ILE A 248 6.80 -11.84 -1.76
CA ILE A 248 6.66 -11.90 -3.21
C ILE A 248 7.44 -13.12 -3.67
N HIS A 249 6.75 -14.10 -4.23
CA HIS A 249 7.40 -15.30 -4.76
C HIS A 249 8.22 -14.93 -6.00
N SER A 250 9.39 -15.55 -6.19
CA SER A 250 10.15 -15.36 -7.43
C SER A 250 9.36 -15.94 -8.59
N ASN A 251 9.42 -15.28 -9.75
CA ASN A 251 8.86 -15.83 -10.99
C ASN A 251 9.74 -16.96 -11.56
N SER A 252 10.93 -17.18 -11.00
CA SER A 252 11.78 -18.32 -11.30
C SER A 252 11.33 -19.54 -10.49
N SER A 253 11.65 -20.75 -10.96
CA SER A 253 11.36 -21.95 -10.17
C SER A 253 12.18 -21.96 -8.87
N ASP A 254 11.55 -22.48 -7.80
CA ASP A 254 12.14 -22.73 -6.47
C ASP A 254 13.32 -23.72 -6.48
N ASN A 255 13.78 -24.16 -7.66
CA ASN A 255 14.82 -25.15 -7.81
C ASN A 255 16.17 -24.57 -7.41
N PHE A 256 16.79 -25.20 -6.42
CA PHE A 256 18.16 -24.91 -6.02
C PHE A 256 19.14 -25.63 -6.95
N ASN A 257 19.99 -24.88 -7.64
CA ASN A 257 21.05 -25.45 -8.45
C ASN A 257 22.27 -25.76 -7.56
N LYS A 258 22.52 -27.06 -7.32
CA LYS A 258 23.64 -27.52 -6.47
C LYS A 258 25.02 -27.16 -7.02
N GLU A 259 25.17 -27.07 -8.34
CA GLU A 259 26.45 -26.75 -8.98
C GLU A 259 26.77 -25.25 -8.85
N LYS A 260 25.75 -24.39 -9.01
CA LYS A 260 25.88 -22.93 -8.89
C LYS A 260 25.78 -22.43 -7.45
N GLY A 261 25.42 -23.28 -6.49
CA GLY A 261 25.23 -22.92 -5.09
C GLY A 261 24.14 -21.86 -4.86
N SER A 262 23.21 -21.69 -5.80
CA SER A 262 22.19 -20.62 -5.83
C SER A 262 20.87 -21.13 -6.40
N TYR A 263 19.79 -20.40 -6.12
CA TYR A 263 18.51 -20.61 -6.81
C TYR A 263 18.58 -20.06 -8.24
N ASN A 264 17.61 -20.41 -9.07
CA ASN A 264 17.55 -19.89 -10.44
C ASN A 264 17.45 -18.36 -10.50
N ASP A 265 16.80 -17.78 -9.49
CA ASP A 265 16.91 -16.37 -9.17
C ASP A 265 18.01 -16.20 -8.10
N PRO A 266 19.20 -15.69 -8.47
CA PRO A 266 20.34 -15.62 -7.57
C PRO A 266 20.15 -14.58 -6.45
N ASP A 267 19.30 -13.58 -6.67
CA ASP A 267 19.05 -12.49 -5.73
C ASP A 267 17.88 -12.82 -4.78
N ALA A 268 17.10 -13.87 -5.07
CA ALA A 268 16.02 -14.32 -4.22
C ALA A 268 16.50 -15.18 -3.03
N GLY A 269 15.71 -15.17 -1.96
CA GLY A 269 15.99 -15.92 -0.74
C GLY A 269 14.87 -16.90 -0.38
N PHE A 270 15.24 -18.04 0.19
CA PHE A 270 14.26 -19.00 0.70
C PHE A 270 13.59 -18.49 1.97
N CYS A 271 12.28 -18.25 1.90
CA CYS A 271 11.51 -17.68 2.99
C CYS A 271 10.80 -18.76 3.82
N ARG A 272 11.09 -18.74 5.13
CA ARG A 272 10.35 -19.48 6.15
C ARG A 272 9.95 -18.53 7.27
N HIS A 273 8.65 -18.39 7.50
CA HIS A 273 8.12 -17.51 8.54
C HIS A 273 7.10 -18.25 9.43
N ASN A 274 7.31 -18.18 10.75
CA ASN A 274 6.49 -18.86 11.76
C ASN A 274 6.25 -20.36 11.50
N GLY A 275 7.28 -21.06 11.01
CA GLY A 275 7.21 -22.49 10.72
C GLY A 275 6.56 -22.84 9.39
N LYS A 276 5.91 -21.88 8.71
CA LYS A 276 5.39 -22.04 7.35
C LYS A 276 6.47 -21.72 6.32
N ILE A 277 6.56 -22.56 5.30
CA ILE A 277 7.43 -22.38 4.13
C ILE A 277 6.64 -21.58 3.09
N TYR A 278 7.24 -20.49 2.60
CA TYR A 278 6.65 -19.65 1.55
C TYR A 278 7.31 -19.85 0.17
N GLY A 279 8.50 -20.46 0.13
CA GLY A 279 9.25 -20.72 -1.10
C GLY A 279 10.39 -19.74 -1.31
N VAL A 280 10.89 -19.63 -2.54
CA VAL A 280 11.98 -18.72 -2.92
C VAL A 280 11.39 -17.41 -3.43
N GLY A 281 11.91 -16.29 -2.95
CA GLY A 281 11.43 -14.99 -3.37
C GLY A 281 12.00 -13.86 -2.55
N TYR A 282 11.21 -12.80 -2.44
CA TYR A 282 11.58 -11.55 -1.82
C TYR A 282 10.57 -11.19 -0.73
N LYS A 283 10.99 -10.34 0.19
CA LYS A 283 10.11 -9.65 1.11
C LYS A 283 10.07 -8.18 0.72
N ALA A 284 8.87 -7.67 0.52
CA ALA A 284 8.60 -6.26 0.33
C ALA A 284 8.19 -5.66 1.68
N SER A 285 9.03 -4.80 2.23
CA SER A 285 8.74 -3.99 3.41
C SER A 285 8.21 -2.64 2.96
N THR A 286 6.90 -2.48 3.00
CA THR A 286 6.24 -1.25 2.56
C THR A 286 5.73 -0.45 3.76
N ILE A 287 5.94 0.86 3.72
CA ILE A 287 5.37 1.78 4.69
C ILE A 287 4.34 2.64 4.00
N TYR A 288 3.16 2.66 4.60
CA TYR A 288 2.01 3.39 4.12
C TYR A 288 1.72 4.57 5.04
N ALA A 289 1.52 5.75 4.47
CA ALA A 289 0.89 6.85 5.16
C ALA A 289 -0.63 6.68 5.15
N PHE A 290 -1.22 6.53 6.34
CA PHE A 290 -2.66 6.55 6.49
C PHE A 290 -3.18 7.99 6.44
N CYS A 291 -3.85 8.33 5.35
CA CYS A 291 -4.33 9.68 5.05
C CYS A 291 -5.83 9.86 5.36
N GLY A 292 -6.37 9.05 6.28
CA GLY A 292 -7.74 9.16 6.79
C GLY A 292 -8.73 8.21 6.11
N ASN A 293 -8.79 8.23 4.77
CA ASN A 293 -9.65 7.34 3.97
C ASN A 293 -8.86 6.46 2.99
N ARG A 294 -7.53 6.57 2.97
CA ARG A 294 -6.64 5.83 2.06
C ARG A 294 -5.29 5.56 2.71
N TYR A 295 -4.63 4.52 2.22
CA TYR A 295 -3.25 4.18 2.52
C TYR A 295 -2.43 4.46 1.27
N ILE A 296 -1.38 5.26 1.39
CA ILE A 296 -0.52 5.60 0.26
C ILE A 296 0.88 5.10 0.60
N PRO A 297 1.51 4.27 -0.24
CA PRO A 297 2.89 3.85 -0.02
C PRO A 297 3.79 5.09 -0.06
N VAL A 298 4.61 5.27 0.98
CA VAL A 298 5.58 6.37 1.09
C VAL A 298 7.01 5.86 1.12
N TYR A 299 7.18 4.55 1.25
CA TYR A 299 8.47 3.88 1.17
C TYR A 299 8.23 2.40 0.89
N CYS A 300 9.10 1.79 0.09
CA CYS A 300 9.10 0.36 -0.17
C CYS A 300 10.54 -0.11 -0.34
N GLU A 301 10.93 -1.14 0.41
CA GLU A 301 12.20 -1.83 0.24
C GLU A 301 11.97 -3.31 -0.05
N LEU A 302 12.68 -3.82 -1.04
CA LEU A 302 12.63 -5.23 -1.44
C LEU A 302 13.94 -5.89 -1.06
N PHE A 303 13.86 -7.04 -0.37
CA PHE A 303 15.05 -7.78 0.03
C PHE A 303 14.83 -9.30 -0.05
N PRO A 304 15.91 -10.10 -0.14
CA PRO A 304 15.81 -11.55 -0.26
C PRO A 304 14.98 -12.18 0.87
N GLY A 305 14.16 -13.17 0.54
CA GLY A 305 13.19 -13.78 1.46
C GLY A 305 13.79 -14.47 2.69
N ASN A 306 15.09 -14.79 2.67
CA ASN A 306 15.83 -15.34 3.80
C ASN A 306 16.36 -14.28 4.78
N GLN A 307 16.32 -13.00 4.44
CA GLN A 307 16.75 -11.92 5.33
C GLN A 307 15.67 -11.58 6.37
N ASP A 308 16.13 -11.04 7.50
CA ASP A 308 15.27 -10.65 8.61
C ASP A 308 14.65 -9.26 8.38
N GLU A 309 13.34 -9.15 8.61
CA GLU A 309 12.59 -7.90 8.41
C GLU A 309 13.00 -6.84 9.45
N TYR A 310 13.39 -7.28 10.66
CA TYR A 310 13.74 -6.36 11.74
C TYR A 310 15.06 -5.63 11.51
N SER A 311 16.04 -6.27 10.87
CA SER A 311 17.30 -5.60 10.53
C SER A 311 17.06 -4.52 9.48
N VAL A 312 16.31 -4.85 8.42
CA VAL A 312 15.99 -3.89 7.35
C VAL A 312 15.23 -2.70 7.92
N LEU A 313 14.23 -2.94 8.79
CA LEU A 313 13.49 -1.85 9.42
C LEU A 313 14.39 -0.95 10.28
N ARG A 314 15.31 -1.54 11.05
CA ARG A 314 16.23 -0.78 11.92
C ARG A 314 17.25 0.04 11.13
N ASP A 315 17.72 -0.46 10.00
CA ASP A 315 18.66 0.26 9.16
C ASP A 315 17.95 1.41 8.40
N THR A 316 16.64 1.30 8.24
CA THR A 316 15.81 2.32 7.56
C THR A 316 15.26 3.40 8.52
N PHE A 317 15.03 3.09 9.82
CA PHE A 317 14.39 3.98 10.82
C PHE A 317 15.07 3.97 12.19
#